data_AF-A0A225E496-F1
#
_entry.id   AF-A0A225E496-F1
#
_cell.length_a   1.000
_cell.length_b   1.000
_cell.length_c   1.000
_cell.angle_alpha   90.00
_cell.angle_beta   90.00
_cell.angle_gamma   90.00
#
_symmetry.space_group_name_H-M   'P 1'
#
loop_
_entity.id
_entity.type
_entity.pdbx_description
1 polymer ?
#
loop_
_entity_poly.entity_id
_entity_poly.type
_entity_poly.pdbx_seq_one_letter_code
_entity_poly.pdbx_strand_id
1 'polypeptide(L)'
;MSLRKWFATAVTVTGGTLIAAGPAWAVEPLPPAAAAPRTALAFGVLTSMPAEVAKARSEAWLKVSNKFDAARFESVWSDAGRSVLDRVADSIAIGLPAAASSLDVARKSDTAPTEVPALLKDTALDPFVRANLAAVYAKSLAGRRVYEEALEAIKGVAPEQLVDPAGFYFYKAVAEHALIQREAAVLSLARLLDDVSDLPDRYRVVATLMFLDIQNWPRDDKDLSNITKLMDNSGRRLDLARGGQKTQDIQKKIVFRLDEKIKELENQSKNKSGQSANGGACPNGGQPGPGGANPSSPMETANIATNGGPGAVDEKKLRSYQEVWGKLPEAERKKVISEIVRDYPPKFKPMIEDYFRSLNRMNGFKP
;
A
#
# COMPACT_ATOMS: atom_id res chain seq x y z
N MET A 1 -7.42 22.26 -14.28
CA MET A 1 -8.06 22.42 -12.95
C MET A 1 -7.05 21.90 -11.93
N SER A 2 -6.38 22.77 -11.16
CA SER A 2 -5.31 22.36 -10.24
C SER A 2 -5.86 21.56 -9.05
N LEU A 3 -5.24 20.42 -8.74
CA LEU A 3 -5.59 19.53 -7.63
C LEU A 3 -5.52 20.22 -6.27
N ARG A 4 -4.72 21.30 -6.15
CA ARG A 4 -4.65 22.14 -4.95
C ARG A 4 -6.00 22.70 -4.50
N LYS A 5 -6.99 22.82 -5.40
CA LYS A 5 -8.34 23.30 -5.02
C LYS A 5 -9.14 22.30 -4.17
N TRP A 6 -8.83 21.00 -4.22
CA TRP A 6 -9.56 19.99 -3.44
C TRP A 6 -9.14 19.92 -1.96
N PHE A 7 -7.94 20.39 -1.61
CA PHE A 7 -7.45 20.37 -0.22
C PHE A 7 -7.93 21.55 0.62
N ALA A 8 -8.48 22.62 0.01
CA ALA A 8 -8.89 23.83 0.73
C ALA A 8 -10.26 23.71 1.44
N THR A 9 -11.03 22.65 1.21
CA THR A 9 -12.40 22.50 1.71
C THR A 9 -12.56 21.71 3.02
N ALA A 10 -11.46 21.31 3.67
CA ALA A 10 -11.53 20.37 4.81
C ALA A 10 -11.25 20.95 6.21
N VAL A 11 -11.05 22.26 6.36
CA VAL A 11 -10.81 22.87 7.68
C VAL A 11 -11.65 24.13 7.83
N THR A 12 -12.80 24.02 8.50
CA THR A 12 -13.36 24.98 9.47
C THR A 12 -14.82 24.65 9.77
N VAL A 13 -15.10 23.82 10.79
CA VAL A 13 -16.35 23.89 11.58
C VAL A 13 -16.07 23.41 13.02
N THR A 14 -16.73 24.07 13.98
CA THR A 14 -16.72 23.93 15.46
C THR A 14 -15.52 24.59 16.15
N GLY A 15 -15.62 25.56 17.06
CA GLY A 15 -16.64 26.14 17.97
C GLY A 15 -15.80 26.61 19.19
N GLY A 16 -15.94 27.75 19.86
CA GLY A 16 -17.04 28.62 20.21
C GLY A 16 -17.09 28.70 21.75
N THR A 17 -16.44 29.70 22.38
CA THR A 17 -16.73 30.16 23.76
C THR A 17 -16.20 31.59 24.00
N LEU A 18 -17.13 32.47 24.39
CA LEU A 18 -16.98 33.86 24.87
C LEU A 18 -16.72 33.88 26.39
N ILE A 19 -15.90 34.80 26.92
CA ILE A 19 -16.17 35.61 28.15
C ILE A 19 -15.40 36.97 28.08
N ALA A 20 -16.15 38.04 28.42
CA ALA A 20 -15.89 39.47 28.70
C ALA A 20 -14.64 39.84 29.55
N ALA A 21 -14.21 41.09 29.80
CA ALA A 21 -14.32 42.47 29.28
C ALA A 21 -13.43 43.34 30.21
N GLY A 22 -12.76 44.38 29.70
CA GLY A 22 -12.02 45.39 30.48
C GLY A 22 -11.56 46.56 29.61
N PRO A 23 -11.58 47.82 30.09
CA PRO A 23 -11.90 48.99 29.25
C PRO A 23 -10.69 49.67 28.58
N ALA A 24 -11.04 50.38 27.50
CA ALA A 24 -10.18 51.10 26.58
C ALA A 24 -9.38 52.25 27.21
N TRP A 25 -8.09 52.29 26.88
CA TRP A 25 -7.34 53.54 26.73
C TRP A 25 -7.07 53.72 25.24
N ALA A 26 -7.60 54.81 24.68
CA ALA A 26 -7.33 55.23 23.32
C ALA A 26 -5.88 55.71 23.23
N VAL A 27 -5.03 54.91 22.58
CA VAL A 27 -3.73 55.35 22.05
C VAL A 27 -3.78 55.13 20.54
N GLU A 28 -3.80 56.26 19.84
CA GLU A 28 -3.30 56.55 18.49
C GLU A 28 -3.12 55.37 17.50
N PRO A 29 -3.68 55.46 16.26
CA PRO A 29 -3.53 54.39 15.29
C PRO A 29 -2.07 54.20 14.93
N LEU A 30 -1.51 53.05 15.35
CA LEU A 30 -0.22 52.58 14.88
C LEU A 30 -0.22 52.63 13.34
N PRO A 31 0.82 53.21 12.70
CA PRO A 31 0.95 53.17 11.26
C PRO A 31 0.93 51.70 10.81
N PRO A 32 0.40 51.39 9.61
CA PRO A 32 0.35 50.02 9.12
C PRO A 32 1.78 49.48 9.16
N ALA A 33 2.01 48.52 10.06
CA ALA A 33 3.28 47.85 10.20
C ALA A 33 3.70 47.44 8.80
N ALA A 34 4.83 48.00 8.35
CA ALA A 34 5.40 47.74 7.05
C ALA A 34 5.31 46.25 6.82
N ALA A 35 4.49 45.87 5.83
CA ALA A 35 4.38 44.50 5.39
C ALA A 35 5.80 44.11 5.00
N ALA A 36 6.50 43.42 5.90
CA ALA A 36 7.67 42.65 5.55
C ALA A 36 7.26 41.91 4.27
N PRO A 37 8.01 42.06 3.17
CA PRO A 37 7.59 41.50 1.90
C PRO A 37 7.35 40.03 2.18
N ARG A 38 6.08 39.62 2.15
CA ARG A 38 5.73 38.22 2.01
C ARG A 38 6.44 37.87 0.73
N THR A 39 7.58 37.22 0.86
CA THR A 39 8.31 36.64 -0.25
C THR A 39 7.27 35.80 -0.94
N ALA A 40 6.75 36.32 -2.04
CA ALA A 40 5.92 35.56 -2.93
C ALA A 40 6.81 34.40 -3.32
N LEU A 41 6.56 33.22 -2.73
CA LEU A 41 7.13 31.97 -3.18
C LEU A 41 6.72 31.87 -4.64
N ALA A 42 7.63 32.23 -5.54
CA ALA A 42 7.44 32.06 -6.96
C ALA A 42 7.35 30.55 -7.17
N PHE A 43 6.13 30.03 -7.27
CA PHE A 43 5.87 28.64 -7.64
C PHE A 43 6.24 28.50 -9.11
N GLY A 44 7.51 28.24 -9.37
CA GLY A 44 8.04 28.03 -10.71
C GLY A 44 7.44 26.77 -11.32
N VAL A 45 7.00 26.88 -12.56
CA VAL A 45 6.70 25.74 -13.41
C VAL A 45 7.99 24.93 -13.59
N LEU A 46 7.93 23.64 -13.25
CA LEU A 46 9.04 22.72 -13.43
C LEU A 46 9.01 22.17 -14.86
N THR A 47 10.15 22.21 -15.52
CA THR A 47 10.35 21.67 -16.86
C THR A 47 11.61 20.84 -16.91
N SER A 48 11.63 19.79 -17.71
CA SER A 48 12.84 19.04 -18.01
C SER A 48 13.89 19.95 -18.66
N MET A 49 15.15 19.78 -18.26
CA MET A 49 16.25 20.51 -18.86
C MET A 49 16.50 19.99 -20.28
N PRO A 50 16.62 20.88 -21.29
CA PRO A 50 16.96 20.46 -22.65
C PRO A 50 18.28 19.69 -22.70
N ALA A 51 18.35 18.67 -23.55
CA ALA A 51 19.50 17.77 -23.64
C ALA A 51 20.83 18.52 -23.89
N GLU A 52 20.82 19.53 -24.76
CA GLU A 52 22.00 20.35 -25.05
C GLU A 52 22.50 21.13 -23.83
N VAL A 53 21.59 21.66 -23.01
CA VAL A 53 21.94 22.39 -21.78
C VAL A 53 22.51 21.42 -20.74
N ALA A 54 21.90 20.24 -20.61
CA ALA A 54 22.38 19.19 -19.73
C ALA A 54 23.77 18.68 -20.15
N LYS A 55 23.99 18.47 -21.46
CA LYS A 55 25.29 18.11 -22.04
C LYS A 55 26.34 19.16 -21.71
N ALA A 56 26.07 20.43 -22.03
CA ALA A 56 27.00 21.53 -21.76
C ALA A 56 27.35 21.66 -20.27
N ARG A 57 26.39 21.48 -19.35
CA ARG A 57 26.65 21.51 -17.90
C ARG A 57 27.52 20.33 -17.44
N SER A 58 27.23 19.11 -17.90
CA SER A 58 28.04 17.94 -17.59
C SER A 58 29.47 18.08 -18.12
N GLU A 59 29.64 18.60 -19.35
CA GLU A 59 30.95 18.87 -19.94
C GLU A 59 31.73 19.93 -19.15
N ALA A 60 31.08 21.04 -18.80
CA ALA A 60 31.69 22.12 -18.02
C ALA A 60 32.18 21.60 -16.66
N TRP A 61 31.37 20.81 -15.96
CA TRP A 61 31.77 20.20 -14.70
C TRP A 61 32.98 19.26 -14.85
N LEU A 62 33.00 18.41 -15.87
CA LEU A 62 34.13 17.51 -16.14
C LEU A 62 35.43 18.27 -16.45
N LYS A 63 35.33 19.38 -17.21
CA LYS A 63 36.46 20.26 -17.53
C LYS A 63 37.01 20.95 -16.28
N VAL A 64 36.13 21.54 -15.46
CA VAL A 64 36.53 22.18 -14.18
C VAL A 64 37.17 21.16 -13.23
N SER A 65 36.69 19.91 -13.26
CA SER A 65 37.23 18.82 -12.44
C SER A 65 38.54 18.23 -12.99
N ASN A 66 39.02 18.68 -14.16
CA ASN A 66 40.16 18.07 -14.90
C ASN A 66 39.98 16.56 -15.14
N LYS A 67 38.74 16.12 -15.39
CA LYS A 67 38.38 14.72 -15.67
C LYS A 67 37.70 14.52 -17.02
N PHE A 68 37.78 15.51 -17.90
CA PHE A 68 37.13 15.44 -19.20
C PHE A 68 37.83 14.45 -20.14
N ASP A 69 37.11 13.40 -20.53
CA ASP A 69 37.48 12.45 -21.57
C ASP A 69 36.49 12.61 -22.74
N ALA A 70 36.94 13.25 -23.82
CA ALA A 70 36.09 13.59 -24.95
C ALA A 70 35.49 12.35 -25.63
N ALA A 71 36.26 11.27 -25.78
CA ALA A 71 35.80 10.06 -26.46
C ALA A 71 34.71 9.36 -25.66
N ARG A 72 34.90 9.21 -24.34
CA ARG A 72 33.88 8.62 -23.46
C ARG A 72 32.64 9.50 -23.35
N PHE A 73 32.84 10.82 -23.24
CA PHE A 73 31.74 11.76 -23.13
C PHE A 73 30.86 11.75 -24.38
N GLU A 74 31.44 11.85 -25.58
CA GLU A 74 30.67 11.81 -26.82
C GLU A 74 29.96 10.47 -27.02
N SER A 75 30.59 9.36 -26.62
CA SER A 75 29.93 8.05 -26.62
C SER A 75 28.66 8.02 -25.78
N VAL A 76 28.70 8.56 -24.55
CA VAL A 76 27.53 8.67 -23.66
C VAL A 76 26.40 9.49 -24.29
N TRP A 77 26.75 10.62 -24.93
CA TRP A 77 25.75 11.53 -25.50
C TRP A 77 25.21 11.07 -26.87
N SER A 78 25.93 10.19 -27.57
CA SER A 78 25.50 9.58 -28.83
C SER A 78 24.37 8.54 -28.66
N ASP A 79 24.20 7.98 -27.46
CA ASP A 79 23.13 7.01 -27.16
C ASP A 79 21.77 7.72 -27.02
N ALA A 80 21.12 7.95 -28.16
CA ALA A 80 19.80 8.58 -28.24
C ALA A 80 18.69 7.80 -27.50
N GLY A 81 18.87 6.48 -27.29
CA GLY A 81 17.90 5.63 -26.59
C GLY A 81 17.88 5.85 -25.09
N ARG A 82 18.96 6.41 -24.52
CA ARG A 82 19.06 6.67 -23.10
C ARG A 82 18.42 8.00 -22.70
N SER A 83 17.82 8.05 -21.50
CA SER A 83 17.25 9.31 -21.00
C SER A 83 18.33 10.36 -20.74
N VAL A 84 18.00 11.65 -20.85
CA VAL A 84 18.94 12.76 -20.57
C VAL A 84 19.51 12.64 -19.16
N LEU A 85 18.67 12.31 -18.18
CA LEU A 85 19.08 12.10 -16.80
C LEU A 85 20.12 10.97 -16.68
N ASP A 86 19.95 9.86 -17.40
CA ASP A 86 20.92 8.76 -17.40
C ASP A 86 22.24 9.15 -18.06
N ARG A 87 22.21 9.90 -19.18
CA ARG A 87 23.42 10.42 -19.84
C ARG A 87 24.19 11.39 -18.95
N VAL A 88 23.49 12.23 -18.18
CA VAL A 88 24.10 13.12 -17.19
C VAL A 88 24.79 12.32 -16.09
N ALA A 89 24.13 11.30 -15.53
CA ALA A 89 24.74 10.45 -14.50
C ALA A 89 25.95 9.66 -15.02
N ASP A 90 25.90 9.17 -16.26
CA ASP A 90 27.05 8.49 -16.86
C ASP A 90 28.20 9.46 -17.17
N SER A 91 27.89 10.70 -17.54
CA SER A 91 28.90 11.76 -17.67
C SER A 91 29.55 12.07 -16.32
N ILE A 92 28.77 12.11 -15.24
CA ILE A 92 29.28 12.27 -13.87
C ILE A 92 30.20 11.09 -13.50
N ALA A 93 29.83 9.87 -13.88
CA ALA A 93 30.60 8.66 -13.62
C ALA A 93 31.99 8.65 -14.31
N ILE A 94 32.17 9.39 -15.42
CA ILE A 94 33.50 9.58 -16.04
C ILE A 94 34.44 10.31 -15.06
N GLY A 95 33.94 11.34 -14.38
CA GLY A 95 34.75 12.18 -13.48
C GLY A 95 34.84 11.70 -12.05
N LEU A 96 33.90 10.87 -11.61
CA LEU A 96 33.81 10.42 -10.22
C LEU A 96 33.68 8.88 -10.16
N PRO A 97 34.77 8.14 -9.92
CA PRO A 97 34.74 6.68 -9.84
C PRO A 97 33.74 6.15 -8.80
N ALA A 98 33.59 6.84 -7.67
CA ALA A 98 32.60 6.49 -6.65
C ALA A 98 31.15 6.59 -7.16
N ALA A 99 30.85 7.51 -8.08
CA ALA A 99 29.55 7.59 -8.74
C ALA A 99 29.34 6.38 -9.66
N ALA A 100 30.35 5.99 -10.44
CA ALA A 100 30.28 4.82 -11.31
C ALA A 100 29.93 3.55 -10.50
N SER A 101 30.68 3.28 -9.42
CA SER A 101 30.41 2.13 -8.54
C SER A 101 29.02 2.20 -7.90
N SER A 102 28.59 3.38 -7.46
CA SER A 102 27.26 3.56 -6.87
C SER A 102 26.13 3.28 -7.87
N LEU A 103 26.29 3.75 -9.12
CA LEU A 103 25.32 3.51 -10.18
C LEU A 103 25.27 2.04 -10.60
N ASP A 104 26.41 1.34 -10.62
CA ASP A 104 26.45 -0.10 -10.88
C ASP A 104 25.70 -0.89 -9.80
N VAL A 105 25.91 -0.55 -8.52
CA VAL A 105 25.14 -1.16 -7.41
C VAL A 105 23.64 -0.89 -7.58
N ALA A 106 23.25 0.34 -7.95
CA ALA A 106 21.86 0.70 -8.12
C ALA A 106 21.19 -0.01 -9.32
N ARG A 107 21.89 -0.12 -10.44
CA ARG A 107 21.33 -0.59 -11.71
C ARG A 107 21.47 -2.10 -11.94
N LYS A 108 22.56 -2.71 -11.49
CA LYS A 108 22.98 -4.07 -11.90
C LYS A 108 23.08 -5.07 -10.77
N SER A 109 23.19 -4.63 -9.51
CA SER A 109 23.32 -5.57 -8.39
C SER A 109 22.09 -6.49 -8.29
N ASP A 110 22.29 -7.75 -7.96
CA ASP A 110 21.19 -8.65 -7.59
C ASP A 110 20.71 -8.35 -6.16
N THR A 111 21.63 -7.92 -5.29
CA THR A 111 21.33 -7.59 -3.91
C THR A 111 20.89 -6.14 -3.77
N ALA A 112 19.90 -5.92 -2.90
CA ALA A 112 19.47 -4.58 -2.55
C ALA A 112 20.52 -3.91 -1.64
N PRO A 113 20.93 -2.66 -1.92
CA PRO A 113 21.80 -1.93 -1.00
C PRO A 113 21.12 -1.75 0.36
N THR A 114 21.90 -1.75 1.44
CA THR A 114 21.43 -1.50 2.80
C THR A 114 21.59 -0.05 3.23
N GLU A 115 22.44 0.70 2.53
CA GLU A 115 22.75 2.09 2.83
C GLU A 115 22.88 2.89 1.54
N VAL A 116 22.56 4.18 1.64
CA VAL A 116 22.75 5.14 0.57
C VAL A 116 24.21 5.60 0.53
N PRO A 117 24.87 5.61 -0.65
CA PRO A 117 26.25 6.09 -0.79
C PRO A 117 26.45 7.49 -0.21
N ALA A 118 27.50 7.67 0.60
CA ALA A 118 27.79 8.92 1.30
C ALA A 118 27.91 10.13 0.37
N LEU A 119 28.42 9.93 -0.85
CA LEU A 119 28.56 10.98 -1.86
C LEU A 119 27.22 11.64 -2.22
N LEU A 120 26.08 10.95 -2.09
CA LEU A 120 24.75 11.52 -2.37
C LEU A 120 24.34 12.55 -1.32
N LYS A 121 25.00 12.55 -0.16
CA LYS A 121 24.79 13.47 0.96
C LYS A 121 25.93 14.49 1.09
N ASP A 122 26.98 14.39 0.26
CA ASP A 122 28.17 15.22 0.35
C ASP A 122 27.93 16.64 -0.18
N THR A 123 27.79 17.60 0.73
CA THR A 123 27.54 19.01 0.41
C THR A 123 28.74 19.70 -0.25
N ALA A 124 29.93 19.08 -0.26
CA ALA A 124 31.09 19.61 -0.97
C ALA A 124 31.01 19.36 -2.49
N LEU A 125 30.20 18.39 -2.93
CA LEU A 125 29.95 18.17 -4.36
C LEU A 125 29.08 19.27 -4.94
N ASP A 126 29.33 19.56 -6.21
CA ASP A 126 28.50 20.47 -6.99
C ASP A 126 27.01 20.07 -6.87
N PRO A 127 26.09 21.02 -6.56
CA PRO A 127 24.68 20.71 -6.37
C PRO A 127 24.03 20.02 -7.58
N PHE A 128 24.40 20.38 -8.81
CA PHE A 128 23.90 19.74 -10.02
C PHE A 128 24.32 18.27 -10.09
N VAL A 129 25.57 17.98 -9.73
CA VAL A 129 26.11 16.61 -9.71
C VAL A 129 25.40 15.78 -8.67
N ARG A 130 25.35 16.26 -7.42
CA ARG A 130 24.75 15.54 -6.31
C ARG A 130 23.26 15.27 -6.53
N ALA A 131 22.50 16.28 -6.95
CA ALA A 131 21.06 16.17 -7.16
C ALA A 131 20.72 15.15 -8.27
N ASN A 132 21.37 15.25 -9.43
CA ASN A 132 21.06 14.36 -10.57
C ASN A 132 21.55 12.93 -10.33
N LEU A 133 22.68 12.75 -9.64
CA LEU A 133 23.15 11.43 -9.26
C LEU A 133 22.21 10.76 -8.25
N ALA A 134 21.71 11.51 -7.25
CA ALA A 134 20.71 11.03 -6.32
C ALA A 134 19.40 10.64 -7.04
N ALA A 135 18.95 11.45 -8.00
CA ALA A 135 17.74 11.16 -8.77
C ALA A 135 17.87 9.87 -9.61
N VAL A 136 19.00 9.65 -10.30
CA VAL A 136 19.23 8.40 -11.04
C VAL A 136 19.34 7.20 -10.11
N TYR A 137 20.03 7.36 -8.99
CA TYR A 137 20.17 6.31 -8.00
C TYR A 137 18.79 5.87 -7.49
N ALA A 138 17.95 6.83 -7.08
CA ALA A 138 16.59 6.55 -6.63
C ALA A 138 15.69 5.98 -7.72
N LYS A 139 15.74 6.50 -8.96
CA LYS A 139 15.03 5.92 -10.12
C LYS A 139 15.38 4.44 -10.31
N SER A 140 16.67 4.11 -10.27
CA SER A 140 17.17 2.75 -10.47
C SER A 140 16.70 1.82 -9.35
N LEU A 141 16.78 2.28 -8.10
CA LEU A 141 16.33 1.52 -6.93
C LEU A 141 14.81 1.34 -6.89
N ALA A 142 14.03 2.38 -7.23
CA ALA A 142 12.57 2.29 -7.32
C ALA A 142 12.13 1.27 -8.38
N GLY A 143 12.80 1.23 -9.53
CA GLY A 143 12.57 0.20 -10.56
C GLY A 143 12.81 -1.23 -10.07
N ARG A 144 13.69 -1.41 -9.07
CA ARG A 144 13.99 -2.69 -8.42
C ARG A 144 13.19 -2.92 -7.12
N ARG A 145 12.19 -2.09 -6.84
CA ARG A 145 11.36 -2.14 -5.61
C ARG A 145 12.14 -1.88 -4.31
N VAL A 146 13.31 -1.27 -4.38
CA VAL A 146 14.16 -0.87 -3.24
C VAL A 146 13.78 0.56 -2.79
N TYR A 147 12.58 0.70 -2.23
CA TYR A 147 11.95 2.01 -2.04
C TYR A 147 12.50 2.81 -0.87
N GLU A 148 12.91 2.15 0.21
CA GLU A 148 13.42 2.83 1.40
C GLU A 148 14.70 3.62 1.10
N GLU A 149 15.68 2.97 0.48
CA GLU A 149 16.95 3.60 0.09
C GLU A 149 16.77 4.55 -1.10
N ALA A 150 15.79 4.30 -1.98
CA ALA A 150 15.44 5.26 -3.03
C ALA A 150 14.98 6.60 -2.44
N LEU A 151 14.05 6.60 -1.48
CA LEU A 151 13.58 7.82 -0.82
C LEU A 151 14.68 8.48 0.03
N GLU A 152 15.51 7.69 0.68
CA GLU A 152 16.64 8.22 1.44
C GLU A 152 17.66 8.93 0.53
N ALA A 153 17.93 8.38 -0.66
CA ALA A 153 18.87 8.95 -1.62
C ALA A 153 18.44 10.34 -2.11
N ILE A 154 17.15 10.55 -2.32
CA ILE A 154 16.59 11.85 -2.79
C ILE A 154 16.14 12.76 -1.65
N LYS A 155 16.43 12.41 -0.39
CA LYS A 155 16.06 13.23 0.75
C LYS A 155 16.79 14.57 0.70
N GLY A 156 16.03 15.66 0.60
CA GLY A 156 16.57 17.03 0.54
C GLY A 156 17.07 17.47 -0.84
N VAL A 157 16.79 16.70 -1.90
CA VAL A 157 17.06 17.12 -3.28
C VAL A 157 16.04 18.18 -3.70
N ALA A 158 16.52 19.30 -4.22
CA ALA A 158 15.70 20.37 -4.79
C ALA A 158 15.32 20.04 -6.25
N PRO A 159 14.03 19.93 -6.60
CA PRO A 159 13.58 19.59 -7.95
C PRO A 159 14.06 20.57 -9.02
N GLU A 160 14.30 21.83 -8.66
CA GLU A 160 14.76 22.89 -9.56
C GLU A 160 16.21 22.67 -10.06
N GLN A 161 16.97 21.83 -9.34
CA GLN A 161 18.35 21.46 -9.71
C GLN A 161 18.41 20.24 -10.64
N LEU A 162 17.26 19.58 -10.87
CA LEU A 162 17.19 18.34 -11.62
C LEU A 162 17.00 18.57 -13.10
N VAL A 163 17.60 17.67 -13.87
CA VAL A 163 17.44 17.59 -15.32
C VAL A 163 16.06 17.02 -15.68
N ASP A 164 15.51 16.15 -14.83
CA ASP A 164 14.20 15.52 -15.02
C ASP A 164 13.35 15.58 -13.73
N PRO A 165 12.69 16.73 -13.46
CA PRO A 165 11.79 16.86 -12.33
C PRO A 165 10.56 15.93 -12.41
N ALA A 166 10.12 15.58 -13.62
CA ALA A 166 8.99 14.68 -13.85
C ALA A 166 9.31 13.27 -13.34
N GLY A 167 10.43 12.71 -13.78
CA GLY A 167 10.93 11.41 -13.32
C GLY A 167 11.17 11.40 -11.81
N PHE A 168 11.76 12.46 -11.28
CA PHE A 168 11.97 12.60 -9.83
C PHE A 168 10.69 12.44 -9.01
N TYR A 169 9.67 13.25 -9.28
CA TYR A 169 8.43 13.17 -8.52
C TYR A 169 7.66 11.88 -8.80
N PHE A 170 7.74 11.35 -10.02
CA PHE A 170 7.12 10.07 -10.36
C PHE A 170 7.70 8.92 -9.53
N TYR A 171 9.02 8.71 -9.56
CA TYR A 171 9.64 7.61 -8.81
C TYR A 171 9.57 7.81 -7.30
N LYS A 172 9.60 9.07 -6.83
CA LYS A 172 9.34 9.41 -5.43
C LYS A 172 7.93 9.00 -5.00
N ALA A 173 6.91 9.38 -5.77
CA ALA A 173 5.53 9.01 -5.50
C ALA A 173 5.30 7.49 -5.55
N VAL A 174 5.95 6.77 -6.48
CA VAL A 174 5.89 5.29 -6.56
C VAL A 174 6.44 4.67 -5.28
N ALA A 175 7.59 5.14 -4.80
CA ALA A 175 8.18 4.65 -3.56
C ALA A 175 7.33 4.99 -2.33
N GLU A 176 6.81 6.21 -2.22
CA GLU A 176 5.93 6.63 -1.12
C GLU A 176 4.61 5.84 -1.11
N HIS A 177 4.00 5.60 -2.28
CA HIS A 177 2.79 4.78 -2.43
C HIS A 177 3.03 3.33 -1.98
N ALA A 178 4.12 2.71 -2.46
CA ALA A 178 4.46 1.34 -2.10
C ALA A 178 4.84 1.14 -0.61
N LEU A 179 5.29 2.21 0.04
CA LEU A 179 5.57 2.26 1.46
C LEU A 179 4.37 2.72 2.30
N ILE A 180 3.19 2.88 1.68
CA ILE A 180 1.93 3.28 2.33
C ILE A 180 2.06 4.64 3.04
N GLN A 181 2.89 5.54 2.49
CA GLN A 181 3.08 6.91 3.00
C GLN A 181 2.05 7.84 2.36
N ARG A 182 0.78 7.69 2.75
CA ARG A 182 -0.39 8.37 2.15
C ARG A 182 -0.15 9.86 1.91
N GLU A 183 0.20 10.61 2.95
CA GLU A 183 0.31 12.07 2.90
C GLU A 183 1.49 12.50 2.02
N ALA A 184 2.63 11.82 2.14
CA ALA A 184 3.81 12.10 1.33
C ALA A 184 3.55 11.81 -0.15
N ALA A 185 2.97 10.65 -0.47
CA ALA A 185 2.62 10.25 -1.82
C ALA A 185 1.65 11.25 -2.47
N VAL A 186 0.61 11.67 -1.74
CA VAL A 186 -0.34 12.69 -2.22
C VAL A 186 0.35 14.01 -2.53
N LEU A 187 1.27 14.47 -1.66
CA LEU A 187 2.02 15.70 -1.90
C LEU A 187 2.93 15.59 -3.13
N SER A 188 3.64 14.48 -3.29
CA SER A 188 4.50 14.24 -4.46
C SER A 188 3.70 14.14 -5.75
N LEU A 189 2.54 13.46 -5.73
CA LEU A 189 1.64 13.36 -6.88
C LEU A 189 1.03 14.71 -7.25
N ALA A 190 0.63 15.51 -6.26
CA ALA A 190 0.13 16.87 -6.51
C ALA A 190 1.21 17.75 -7.15
N ARG A 191 2.45 17.70 -6.64
CA ARG A 191 3.59 18.40 -7.25
C ARG A 191 3.85 17.94 -8.68
N LEU A 192 3.82 16.63 -8.94
CA LEU A 192 4.00 16.07 -10.28
C LEU A 192 2.94 16.59 -11.26
N LEU A 193 1.66 16.56 -10.86
CA LEU A 193 0.53 16.85 -11.75
C LEU A 193 0.28 18.35 -11.93
N ASP A 194 0.57 19.18 -10.91
CA ASP A 194 0.29 20.62 -10.93
C ASP A 194 1.52 21.46 -11.30
N ASP A 195 2.74 21.07 -10.90
CA ASP A 195 3.93 21.93 -11.03
C ASP A 195 4.76 21.58 -12.28
N VAL A 196 4.71 20.34 -12.78
CA VAL A 196 5.50 19.89 -13.94
C VAL A 196 4.72 20.08 -15.24
N SER A 197 5.11 21.05 -16.08
CA SER A 197 4.33 21.37 -17.29
C SER A 197 4.53 20.40 -18.44
N ASP A 198 5.73 19.84 -18.58
CA ASP A 198 6.12 18.93 -19.66
C ASP A 198 6.01 17.45 -19.26
N LEU A 199 5.13 17.14 -18.29
CA LEU A 199 4.91 15.80 -17.76
C LEU A 199 4.52 14.80 -18.86
N PRO A 200 5.29 13.72 -19.09
CA PRO A 200 4.96 12.68 -20.05
C PRO A 200 3.64 11.97 -19.71
N ASP A 201 2.84 11.64 -20.73
CA ASP A 201 1.50 11.03 -20.57
C ASP A 201 1.52 9.73 -19.76
N ARG A 202 2.54 8.89 -19.97
CA ARG A 202 2.72 7.64 -19.20
C ARG A 202 2.78 7.89 -17.69
N TYR A 203 3.44 8.97 -17.26
CA TYR A 203 3.53 9.33 -15.85
C TYR A 203 2.25 9.97 -15.38
N ARG A 204 1.62 10.81 -16.21
CA ARG A 204 0.33 11.45 -15.91
C ARG A 204 -0.76 10.41 -15.60
N VAL A 205 -0.92 9.40 -16.45
CA VAL A 205 -1.94 8.35 -16.28
C VAL A 205 -1.70 7.58 -14.99
N VAL A 206 -0.49 7.06 -14.79
CA VAL A 206 -0.16 6.26 -13.60
C VAL A 206 -0.26 7.09 -12.32
N ALA A 207 0.23 8.33 -12.32
CA ALA A 207 0.12 9.23 -11.17
C ALA A 207 -1.34 9.55 -10.83
N THR A 208 -2.19 9.75 -11.83
CA THR A 208 -3.63 9.97 -11.61
C THR A 208 -4.28 8.73 -11.00
N LEU A 209 -3.96 7.53 -11.50
CA LEU A 209 -4.47 6.28 -10.96
C LEU A 209 -4.00 6.06 -9.51
N MET A 210 -2.73 6.30 -9.21
CA MET A 210 -2.19 6.23 -7.85
C MET A 210 -2.87 7.24 -6.92
N PHE A 211 -3.13 8.46 -7.39
CA PHE A 211 -3.83 9.46 -6.60
C PHE A 211 -5.25 9.00 -6.25
N LEU A 212 -6.01 8.51 -7.24
CA LEU A 212 -7.36 7.99 -7.03
C LEU A 212 -7.38 6.74 -6.14
N ASP A 213 -6.41 5.84 -6.30
CA ASP A 213 -6.23 4.68 -5.43
C ASP A 213 -6.03 5.11 -3.97
N ILE A 214 -5.12 6.06 -3.72
CA ILE A 214 -4.89 6.59 -2.36
C ILE A 214 -6.16 7.19 -1.77
N GLN A 215 -6.97 7.92 -2.54
CA GLN A 215 -8.25 8.46 -2.04
C GLN A 215 -9.21 7.36 -1.57
N ASN A 216 -9.17 6.20 -2.22
CA ASN A 216 -10.01 5.05 -1.89
C ASN A 216 -9.44 4.16 -0.79
N TRP A 217 -8.19 4.39 -0.34
CA TRP A 217 -7.63 3.63 0.76
C TRP A 217 -8.46 3.86 2.04
N PRO A 218 -8.95 2.80 2.70
CA PRO A 218 -9.66 2.92 3.96
C PRO A 218 -8.82 3.61 5.03
N ARG A 219 -9.47 4.41 5.88
CA ARG A 219 -8.82 5.01 7.07
C ARG A 219 -8.67 4.03 8.22
N ASP A 220 -9.50 2.99 8.23
CA ASP A 220 -9.40 1.93 9.21
C ASP A 220 -8.24 0.99 8.86
N ASP A 221 -7.23 0.96 9.72
CA ASP A 221 -6.08 0.07 9.59
C ASP A 221 -6.45 -1.42 9.59
N LYS A 222 -7.62 -1.80 10.12
CA LYS A 222 -8.11 -3.19 10.15
C LYS A 222 -8.80 -3.61 8.86
N ASP A 223 -8.98 -2.68 7.91
CA ASP A 223 -9.57 -3.03 6.62
C ASP A 223 -8.67 -4.05 5.90
N LEU A 224 -9.29 -5.07 5.29
CA LEU A 224 -8.56 -6.13 4.59
C LEU A 224 -7.65 -5.56 3.49
N SER A 225 -8.07 -4.48 2.83
CA SER A 225 -7.29 -3.80 1.79
C SER A 225 -6.00 -3.17 2.36
N ASN A 226 -6.01 -2.73 3.61
CA ASN A 226 -4.82 -2.21 4.29
C ASN A 226 -3.92 -3.34 4.78
N ILE A 227 -4.51 -4.46 5.21
CA ILE A 227 -3.76 -5.69 5.55
C ILE A 227 -3.05 -6.24 4.30
N THR A 228 -3.71 -6.28 3.14
CA THR A 228 -3.09 -6.70 1.87
C THR A 228 -1.85 -5.86 1.54
N LYS A 229 -1.92 -4.53 1.71
CA LYS A 229 -0.75 -3.67 1.48
C LYS A 229 0.41 -3.99 2.42
N LEU A 230 0.13 -4.31 3.69
CA LEU A 230 1.17 -4.77 4.63
C LEU A 230 1.77 -6.10 4.16
N MET A 231 0.94 -7.04 3.70
CA MET A 231 1.38 -8.33 3.17
C MET A 231 2.29 -8.13 1.94
N ASP A 232 1.88 -7.31 0.98
CA ASP A 232 2.67 -6.95 -0.20
C ASP A 232 4.01 -6.32 0.18
N ASN A 233 4.00 -5.41 1.18
CA ASN A 233 5.22 -4.80 1.68
C ASN A 233 6.15 -5.84 2.32
N SER A 234 5.61 -6.74 3.13
CA SER A 234 6.40 -7.82 3.76
C SER A 234 6.97 -8.80 2.72
N GLY A 235 6.17 -9.18 1.71
CA GLY A 235 6.60 -10.05 0.61
C GLY A 235 7.73 -9.43 -0.19
N ARG A 236 7.57 -8.16 -0.60
CA ARG A 236 8.64 -7.39 -1.25
C ARG A 236 9.92 -7.39 -0.43
N ARG A 237 9.83 -7.18 0.88
CA ARG A 237 11.02 -7.16 1.75
C ARG A 237 11.71 -8.53 1.79
N LEU A 238 10.96 -9.63 1.75
CA LEU A 238 11.52 -10.97 1.62
C LEU A 238 12.16 -11.21 0.24
N ASP A 239 11.56 -10.72 -0.84
CA ASP A 239 12.16 -10.76 -2.20
C ASP A 239 13.53 -10.06 -2.22
N LEU A 240 13.70 -9.00 -1.42
CA LEU A 240 14.96 -8.27 -1.26
C LEU A 240 15.91 -8.91 -0.23
N ALA A 241 15.66 -10.14 0.22
CA ALA A 241 16.40 -10.85 1.26
C ALA A 241 16.44 -10.12 2.63
N ARG A 242 15.44 -9.28 2.94
CA ARG A 242 15.37 -8.50 4.19
C ARG A 242 14.45 -9.19 5.21
N GLY A 243 14.84 -10.34 5.73
CA GLY A 243 14.06 -11.11 6.72
C GLY A 243 14.18 -10.66 8.20
N GLY A 244 14.89 -9.56 8.47
CA GLY A 244 15.18 -9.10 9.84
C GLY A 244 13.99 -8.50 10.60
N GLN A 245 14.28 -7.87 11.76
CA GLN A 245 13.29 -7.39 12.73
C GLN A 245 12.14 -6.57 12.11
N LYS A 246 12.46 -5.58 11.27
CA LYS A 246 11.45 -4.73 10.60
C LYS A 246 10.40 -5.54 9.83
N THR A 247 10.82 -6.62 9.16
CA THR A 247 9.91 -7.48 8.38
C THR A 247 9.05 -8.35 9.28
N GLN A 248 9.66 -8.90 10.35
CA GLN A 248 8.92 -9.65 11.36
C GLN A 248 7.87 -8.78 12.08
N ASP A 249 8.17 -7.50 12.33
CA ASP A 249 7.21 -6.58 12.96
C ASP A 249 6.01 -6.30 12.05
N ILE A 250 6.23 -6.15 10.73
CA ILE A 250 5.15 -6.04 9.74
C ILE A 250 4.32 -7.33 9.73
N GLN A 251 4.96 -8.50 9.73
CA GLN A 251 4.27 -9.80 9.77
C GLN A 251 3.44 -9.98 11.04
N LYS A 252 3.97 -9.62 12.21
CA LYS A 252 3.22 -9.60 13.47
C LYS A 252 2.04 -8.65 13.41
N LYS A 253 2.21 -7.46 12.82
CA LYS A 253 1.13 -6.49 12.61
C LYS A 253 0.02 -7.09 11.72
N ILE A 254 0.37 -7.82 10.66
CA ILE A 254 -0.60 -8.50 9.80
C ILE A 254 -1.42 -9.52 10.60
N VAL A 255 -0.75 -10.43 11.32
CA VAL A 255 -1.41 -11.45 12.14
C VAL A 255 -2.34 -10.79 13.17
N PHE A 256 -1.84 -9.78 13.87
CA PHE A 256 -2.63 -9.03 14.84
C PHE A 256 -3.91 -8.43 14.24
N ARG A 257 -3.82 -7.77 13.08
CA ARG A 257 -5.00 -7.15 12.43
C ARG A 257 -5.99 -8.20 11.89
N LEU A 258 -5.50 -9.35 11.42
CA LEU A 258 -6.36 -10.46 11.01
C LEU A 258 -7.09 -11.06 12.22
N ASP A 259 -6.40 -11.25 13.35
CA ASP A 259 -7.02 -11.72 14.60
C ASP A 259 -8.11 -10.77 15.10
N GLU A 260 -7.88 -9.45 15.03
CA GLU A 260 -8.92 -8.46 15.32
C GLU A 260 -10.14 -8.64 14.43
N LYS A 261 -9.92 -8.86 13.12
CA LYS A 261 -11.01 -9.04 12.16
C LYS A 261 -11.79 -10.33 12.40
N ILE A 262 -11.11 -11.41 12.75
CA ILE A 262 -11.73 -12.69 13.13
C ILE A 262 -12.62 -12.49 14.36
N LYS A 263 -12.10 -11.86 15.42
CA LYS A 263 -12.87 -11.57 16.64
C LYS A 263 -14.11 -10.70 16.36
N GLU A 264 -13.97 -9.68 15.52
CA GLU A 264 -15.10 -8.83 15.10
C GLU A 264 -16.18 -9.64 14.38
N LEU A 265 -15.79 -10.51 13.44
CA LEU A 265 -16.72 -11.36 12.69
C LEU A 265 -17.37 -12.44 13.56
N GLU A 266 -16.63 -13.05 14.49
CA GLU A 266 -17.17 -14.00 15.46
C GLU A 266 -18.21 -13.34 16.37
N ASN A 267 -17.94 -12.13 16.85
CA ASN A 267 -18.88 -11.36 17.67
C ASN A 267 -20.13 -10.95 16.87
N GLN A 268 -19.97 -10.55 15.61
CA GLN A 268 -21.11 -10.29 14.71
C GLN A 268 -21.96 -11.54 14.48
N SER A 269 -21.34 -12.72 14.37
CA SER A 269 -22.04 -13.99 14.23
C SER A 269 -22.87 -14.31 15.47
N LYS A 270 -22.27 -14.20 16.66
CA LYS A 270 -22.95 -14.40 17.96
C LYS A 270 -24.14 -13.45 18.16
N ASN A 271 -24.02 -12.19 17.73
CA ASN A 271 -25.11 -11.21 17.83
C ASN A 271 -26.22 -11.44 16.80
N LYS A 272 -25.93 -12.03 15.63
CA LYS A 272 -26.95 -12.37 14.62
C LYS A 272 -27.75 -13.62 14.95
N SER A 273 -27.25 -14.50 15.81
CA SER A 273 -28.02 -15.63 16.37
C SER A 273 -28.95 -15.25 17.52
N GLY A 274 -28.97 -13.98 17.94
CA GLY A 274 -29.83 -13.48 19.04
C GLY A 274 -31.12 -12.78 18.60
N GLN A 275 -31.36 -12.61 17.29
CA GLN A 275 -32.51 -11.85 16.78
C GLN A 275 -33.47 -12.74 15.97
N SER A 276 -33.96 -13.79 16.65
CA SER A 276 -35.29 -14.35 16.43
C SER A 276 -35.93 -14.60 17.80
N ALA A 277 -36.18 -13.51 18.52
CA ALA A 277 -37.04 -13.47 19.69
C ALA A 277 -38.06 -12.35 19.47
N ASN A 278 -39.06 -12.62 18.61
CA ASN A 278 -40.37 -12.01 18.81
C ASN A 278 -41.20 -13.04 19.56
N GLY A 279 -41.21 -12.90 20.88
CA GLY A 279 -42.02 -13.69 21.79
C GLY A 279 -43.50 -13.38 21.60
N GLY A 280 -44.23 -14.36 21.06
CA GLY A 280 -45.66 -14.50 21.29
C GLY A 280 -45.86 -15.42 22.49
N ALA A 281 -46.64 -14.96 23.46
CA ALA A 281 -46.87 -15.59 24.75
C ALA A 281 -47.41 -17.02 24.67
N CYS A 282 -46.78 -17.94 25.39
CA CYS A 282 -47.41 -19.16 25.89
C CYS A 282 -47.17 -19.21 27.42
N PRO A 283 -48.23 -19.24 28.25
CA PRO A 283 -48.08 -19.37 29.69
C PRO A 283 -47.89 -20.84 30.07
N ASN A 284 -47.10 -21.04 31.12
CA ASN A 284 -47.03 -22.21 32.00
C ASN A 284 -45.86 -23.20 31.79
N GLY A 285 -44.90 -23.13 32.74
CA GLY A 285 -44.47 -24.31 33.50
C GLY A 285 -43.14 -24.98 33.12
N GLY A 286 -42.17 -24.95 34.05
CA GLY A 286 -41.23 -26.06 34.26
C GLY A 286 -39.75 -25.71 34.24
N GLN A 287 -39.12 -25.72 35.42
CA GLN A 287 -37.68 -25.55 35.65
C GLN A 287 -36.88 -26.81 35.21
N PRO A 288 -35.70 -26.72 34.56
CA PRO A 288 -34.96 -27.91 34.14
C PRO A 288 -33.96 -28.39 35.19
N GLY A 289 -34.06 -29.68 35.56
CA GLY A 289 -33.01 -30.43 36.24
C GLY A 289 -31.99 -31.03 35.26
N PRO A 290 -30.80 -31.45 35.73
CA PRO A 290 -29.69 -31.84 34.87
C PRO A 290 -29.76 -33.32 34.46
N GLY A 291 -29.63 -33.65 33.16
CA GLY A 291 -29.67 -35.04 32.69
C GLY A 291 -29.10 -35.34 31.31
N GLY A 292 -27.94 -36.01 31.29
CA GLY A 292 -27.61 -37.22 30.49
C GLY A 292 -27.73 -37.24 28.97
N ALA A 293 -26.58 -37.34 28.28
CA ALA A 293 -26.45 -37.52 26.84
C ALA A 293 -26.68 -38.98 26.37
N ASN A 294 -27.92 -39.36 26.08
CA ASN A 294 -28.26 -40.39 25.07
C ASN A 294 -29.79 -40.47 24.85
N PRO A 295 -30.36 -39.83 23.81
CA PRO A 295 -31.78 -39.96 23.52
C PRO A 295 -32.06 -41.23 22.69
N SER A 296 -32.88 -42.13 23.24
CA SER A 296 -33.40 -43.34 22.56
C SER A 296 -34.77 -43.10 21.90
N SER A 297 -35.27 -41.87 21.89
CA SER A 297 -36.55 -41.48 21.29
C SER A 297 -36.51 -40.02 20.81
N PRO A 298 -37.30 -39.63 19.79
CA PRO A 298 -37.40 -38.24 19.32
C PRO A 298 -37.88 -37.33 20.46
N MET A 299 -37.36 -36.10 20.53
CA MET A 299 -37.80 -35.12 21.52
C MET A 299 -39.27 -34.74 21.28
N GLU A 300 -40.11 -34.91 22.29
CA GLU A 300 -41.55 -34.61 22.18
C GLU A 300 -41.86 -33.10 22.11
N THR A 301 -40.88 -32.25 22.43
CA THR A 301 -40.99 -30.79 22.29
C THR A 301 -39.70 -30.22 21.68
N ALA A 302 -39.86 -29.25 20.77
CA ALA A 302 -38.75 -28.59 20.08
C ALA A 302 -38.02 -27.60 21.00
N ASN A 303 -37.20 -28.13 21.91
CA ASN A 303 -36.24 -27.35 22.69
C ASN A 303 -34.86 -27.40 22.03
N ILE A 304 -34.07 -26.33 22.20
CA ILE A 304 -32.68 -26.28 21.75
C ILE A 304 -31.89 -27.36 22.50
N ALA A 305 -31.47 -28.41 21.81
CA ALA A 305 -30.66 -29.47 22.37
C ALA A 305 -29.25 -28.93 22.69
N THR A 306 -28.89 -28.90 23.98
CA THR A 306 -27.55 -28.49 24.46
C THR A 306 -26.48 -29.58 24.37
N ASN A 307 -26.76 -30.68 23.67
CA ASN A 307 -25.86 -31.83 23.54
C ASN A 307 -24.92 -31.71 22.32
N GLY A 308 -24.16 -30.62 22.23
CA GLY A 308 -23.16 -30.43 21.19
C GLY A 308 -21.97 -31.38 21.34
N GLY A 309 -21.74 -32.24 20.35
CA GLY A 309 -20.50 -33.01 20.23
C GLY A 309 -19.30 -32.10 19.90
N PRO A 310 -18.05 -32.57 20.04
CA PRO A 310 -16.83 -31.75 20.06
C PRO A 310 -16.47 -31.00 18.76
N GLY A 311 -17.33 -31.00 17.72
CA GLY A 311 -17.14 -30.16 16.53
C GLY A 311 -15.85 -30.42 15.74
N ALA A 312 -15.25 -31.61 15.89
CA ALA A 312 -14.05 -31.99 15.17
C ALA A 312 -14.41 -32.46 13.76
N VAL A 313 -14.17 -31.61 12.77
CA VAL A 313 -14.22 -31.97 11.35
C VAL A 313 -12.86 -32.57 10.97
N ASP A 314 -12.82 -33.88 10.75
CA ASP A 314 -11.62 -34.58 10.31
C ASP A 314 -11.42 -34.34 8.80
N GLU A 315 -10.58 -33.37 8.43
CA GLU A 315 -10.28 -32.99 7.04
C GLU A 315 -9.82 -34.19 6.18
N LYS A 316 -9.21 -35.19 6.82
CA LYS A 316 -8.77 -36.43 6.16
C LYS A 316 -9.96 -37.30 5.73
N LYS A 317 -11.03 -37.33 6.52
CA LYS A 317 -12.29 -38.01 6.14
C LYS A 317 -12.99 -37.28 5.01
N LEU A 318 -13.06 -35.95 5.04
CA LEU A 318 -13.69 -35.16 3.97
C LEU A 318 -13.05 -35.38 2.59
N ARG A 319 -11.72 -35.45 2.52
CA ARG A 319 -11.02 -35.76 1.25
C ARG A 319 -11.30 -37.18 0.76
N SER A 320 -11.38 -38.16 1.67
CA SER A 320 -11.71 -39.55 1.30
C SER A 320 -13.12 -39.71 0.71
N TYR A 321 -14.09 -38.86 1.11
CA TYR A 321 -15.45 -38.93 0.58
C TYR A 321 -15.55 -38.45 -0.87
N GLN A 322 -14.70 -37.50 -1.31
CA GLN A 322 -14.71 -37.02 -2.70
C GLN A 322 -14.19 -38.09 -3.68
N GLU A 323 -13.19 -38.87 -3.29
CA GLU A 323 -12.59 -39.93 -4.12
C GLU A 323 -13.46 -41.21 -4.19
N VAL A 324 -14.25 -41.47 -3.15
CA VAL A 324 -15.05 -42.71 -3.02
C VAL A 324 -16.56 -42.47 -3.25
N TRP A 325 -16.98 -41.23 -3.54
CA TRP A 325 -18.41 -40.90 -3.68
C TRP A 325 -19.18 -41.81 -4.64
N GLY A 326 -18.55 -42.17 -5.76
CA GLY A 326 -19.11 -43.08 -6.77
C GLY A 326 -19.29 -44.53 -6.31
N LYS A 327 -18.69 -44.92 -5.18
CA LYS A 327 -18.67 -46.30 -4.64
C LYS A 327 -19.40 -46.45 -3.31
N LEU A 328 -19.81 -45.36 -2.67
CA LEU A 328 -20.51 -45.38 -1.38
C LEU A 328 -21.97 -45.84 -1.54
N PRO A 329 -22.51 -46.69 -0.65
CA PRO A 329 -23.95 -47.01 -0.58
C PRO A 329 -24.82 -45.77 -0.34
N GLU A 330 -26.09 -45.80 -0.76
CA GLU A 330 -26.99 -44.64 -0.70
C GLU A 330 -27.20 -44.10 0.73
N ALA A 331 -27.30 -44.99 1.71
CA ALA A 331 -27.47 -44.63 3.12
C ALA A 331 -26.24 -43.85 3.66
N GLU A 332 -25.03 -44.22 3.24
CA GLU A 332 -23.80 -43.55 3.65
C GLU A 332 -23.65 -42.18 2.97
N ARG A 333 -24.02 -42.08 1.68
CA ARG A 333 -24.05 -40.77 0.99
C ARG A 333 -24.98 -39.78 1.67
N LYS A 334 -26.20 -40.20 2.04
CA LYS A 334 -27.16 -39.33 2.76
C LYS A 334 -26.63 -38.88 4.12
N LYS A 335 -25.95 -39.78 4.85
CA LYS A 335 -25.33 -39.47 6.13
C LYS A 335 -24.20 -38.44 5.97
N VAL A 336 -23.34 -38.59 4.97
CA VAL A 336 -22.26 -37.62 4.69
C VAL A 336 -22.82 -36.26 4.28
N ILE A 337 -23.86 -36.20 3.44
CA ILE A 337 -24.54 -34.94 3.12
C ILE A 337 -25.09 -34.29 4.40
N SER A 338 -25.75 -35.07 5.27
CA SER A 338 -26.32 -34.55 6.51
C SER A 338 -25.25 -34.02 7.47
N GLU A 339 -24.09 -34.68 7.56
CA GLU A 339 -22.96 -34.25 8.39
C GLU A 339 -22.30 -32.99 7.83
N ILE A 340 -22.14 -32.88 6.51
CA ILE A 340 -21.64 -31.67 5.86
C ILE A 340 -22.62 -30.51 6.02
N VAL A 341 -23.93 -30.75 5.88
CA VAL A 341 -24.95 -29.70 5.97
C VAL A 341 -25.20 -29.23 7.42
N ARG A 342 -24.91 -30.07 8.42
CA ARG A 342 -25.18 -29.78 9.84
C ARG A 342 -24.49 -28.51 10.32
N ASP A 343 -23.26 -28.25 9.85
CA ASP A 343 -22.40 -27.20 10.40
C ASP A 343 -22.35 -25.94 9.49
N TYR A 344 -23.10 -25.92 8.37
CA TYR A 344 -23.15 -24.79 7.44
C TYR A 344 -24.38 -23.88 7.63
N PRO A 345 -24.23 -22.55 7.46
CA PRO A 345 -25.36 -21.61 7.44
C PRO A 345 -26.44 -21.98 6.41
N PRO A 346 -27.75 -21.78 6.71
CA PRO A 346 -28.87 -22.19 5.85
C PRO A 346 -28.80 -21.75 4.39
N LYS A 347 -28.19 -20.59 4.12
CA LYS A 347 -28.00 -20.04 2.76
C LYS A 347 -27.12 -20.91 1.85
N PHE A 348 -26.27 -21.77 2.41
CA PHE A 348 -25.37 -22.63 1.63
C PHE A 348 -25.94 -24.03 1.38
N LYS A 349 -27.01 -24.42 2.09
CA LYS A 349 -27.70 -25.70 1.89
C LYS A 349 -28.08 -25.97 0.43
N PRO A 350 -28.76 -25.05 -0.30
CA PRO A 350 -29.15 -25.33 -1.69
C PRO A 350 -27.96 -25.54 -2.61
N MET A 351 -26.86 -24.79 -2.42
CA MET A 351 -25.65 -24.91 -3.24
C MET A 351 -24.93 -26.25 -3.00
N ILE A 352 -24.90 -26.73 -1.76
CA ILE A 352 -24.30 -28.02 -1.40
C ILE A 352 -25.16 -29.17 -1.93
N GLU A 353 -26.49 -29.08 -1.80
CA GLU A 353 -27.42 -30.07 -2.35
C GLU A 353 -27.33 -30.17 -3.87
N ASP A 354 -27.22 -29.04 -4.58
CA ASP A 354 -27.06 -29.01 -6.04
C ASP A 354 -25.71 -29.62 -6.48
N TYR A 355 -24.63 -29.35 -5.74
CA TYR A 355 -23.33 -29.98 -5.98
C TYR A 355 -23.42 -31.51 -5.86
N PHE A 356 -23.98 -32.05 -4.78
CA PHE A 356 -24.11 -33.50 -4.60
C PHE A 356 -25.13 -34.14 -5.55
N ARG A 357 -26.18 -33.41 -5.94
CA ARG A 357 -27.12 -33.84 -6.99
C ARG A 357 -26.42 -33.95 -8.35
N SER A 358 -25.56 -32.99 -8.68
CA SER A 358 -24.71 -33.06 -9.89
C SER A 358 -23.74 -34.25 -9.83
N LEU A 359 -23.17 -34.53 -8.66
CA LEU A 359 -22.22 -35.62 -8.45
C LEU A 359 -22.89 -36.99 -8.55
N ASN A 360 -24.10 -37.14 -8.05
CA ASN A 360 -24.91 -38.36 -8.22
C ASN A 360 -25.24 -38.61 -9.70
N ARG A 361 -25.59 -37.55 -10.44
CA ARG A 361 -25.86 -37.62 -11.88
C ARG A 361 -24.61 -38.04 -12.68
N MET A 362 -23.44 -37.48 -12.36
CA MET A 362 -22.18 -37.87 -13.00
C MET A 362 -21.79 -39.33 -12.75
N ASN A 363 -22.16 -39.88 -11.60
CA ASN A 363 -21.89 -41.28 -11.24
C ASN A 363 -23.04 -42.25 -11.59
N GLY A 364 -24.02 -41.83 -12.38
CA GLY A 364 -25.10 -42.69 -12.87
C GLY A 364 -26.16 -43.07 -11.84
N PHE A 365 -26.19 -42.42 -10.68
CA PHE A 365 -27.23 -42.64 -9.67
C PHE A 365 -28.48 -41.83 -10.02
N LYS A 366 -29.64 -42.50 -10.04
CA LYS A 366 -30.95 -41.85 -10.23
C LYS A 366 -31.26 -40.93 -9.01
N PRO A 367 -32.01 -39.83 -9.23
CA PRO A 367 -32.30 -38.83 -8.21
C PRO A 367 -33.08 -39.38 -7.02
#